data_AF-A0A1W4WE44-F1
#
_entry.id   AF-A0A1W4WE44-F1
#
_cell.length_a   1.000
_cell.length_b   1.000
_cell.length_c   1.000
_cell.angle_alpha   90.00
_cell.angle_beta   90.00
_cell.angle_gamma   90.00
#
_symmetry.space_group_name_H-M   'P 1'
#
loop_
_entity.id
_entity.type
_entity.pdbx_description
1 polymer ?
#
loop_
_entity_poly.entity_id
_entity_poly.type
_entity_poly.pdbx_seq_one_letter_code
_entity_poly.pdbx_strand_id
1 'polypeptide(L)'
;MASWINLTKSAPDEKQHKSVIVAYILWLFGGIFGLHLFYLERDAHAFLTWSTLGGYCLGWLADVTKIPRYVRDANEDPEFIEEFILKLRKEKKPPFSSSRFISAIMVAYSWAQLVMVAIPEDDVGGVNWSFLHWLIPLGAALGVWVVGNIGREKGNIVWALVFAYVGYFLRWYIFDESVWCTCMVVFSALAFDQFSKDWRRTPRKKKPLYKRILVLCLCGSIYLSLWGSYLYFNGKVTDSNGDEIPISEAIHHLFTSPWWTDLKRSLYDTYQFAQHNGWYEVWKQIIDLFDPQGEQNSYKVLGLSPTASQSEITARWRHLSREWHPDKVKDPTQQRIAQEKFMEIQQAYEILSNLKSKRRRKNKKSVEL
;
A
#
# COMPACT_ATOMS: atom_id res chain seq x y z
N MET A 1 -39.60 -29.07 -34.74
CA MET A 1 -38.31 -29.79 -34.72
C MET A 1 -37.41 -29.32 -35.87
N ALA A 2 -37.16 -27.99 -36.02
CA ALA A 2 -36.17 -27.43 -36.95
C ALA A 2 -36.06 -25.89 -36.83
N SER A 3 -35.52 -25.36 -35.73
CA SER A 3 -35.11 -23.92 -35.70
C SER A 3 -33.92 -23.61 -34.77
N TRP A 4 -33.12 -24.62 -34.41
CA TRP A 4 -31.99 -24.47 -33.47
C TRP A 4 -30.60 -24.66 -34.11
N ILE A 5 -30.48 -24.68 -35.44
CA ILE A 5 -29.22 -25.06 -36.14
C ILE A 5 -28.51 -23.87 -36.83
N ASN A 6 -28.82 -22.61 -36.48
CA ASN A 6 -28.15 -21.44 -37.09
C ASN A 6 -27.41 -20.53 -36.10
N LEU A 7 -26.83 -21.08 -35.03
CA LEU A 7 -25.92 -20.37 -34.13
C LEU A 7 -24.43 -20.71 -34.34
N THR A 8 -24.07 -21.26 -35.50
CA THR A 8 -22.68 -21.52 -35.86
C THR A 8 -22.24 -20.61 -37.00
N LYS A 9 -21.14 -19.89 -36.76
CA LYS A 9 -20.38 -18.98 -37.66
C LYS A 9 -20.78 -17.50 -37.64
N SER A 10 -20.76 -16.87 -36.47
CA SER A 10 -19.91 -15.68 -36.37
C SER A 10 -18.48 -16.17 -36.13
N ALA A 11 -17.51 -15.68 -36.91
CA ALA A 11 -16.10 -16.01 -36.69
C ALA A 11 -15.74 -15.79 -35.21
N PRO A 12 -14.95 -16.67 -34.56
CA PRO A 12 -14.46 -16.39 -33.23
C PRO A 12 -13.57 -15.16 -33.36
N ASP A 13 -14.08 -14.00 -32.94
CA ASP A 13 -13.26 -12.85 -32.63
C ASP A 13 -12.12 -13.38 -31.77
N GLU A 14 -10.89 -13.36 -32.29
CA GLU A 14 -9.75 -14.13 -31.80
C GLU A 14 -9.54 -13.76 -30.33
N LYS A 15 -10.11 -14.56 -29.42
CA LYS A 15 -10.21 -14.21 -28.00
C LYS A 15 -8.77 -14.16 -27.49
N GLN A 16 -8.27 -12.95 -27.29
CA GLN A 16 -6.92 -12.74 -26.77
C GLN A 16 -6.82 -13.38 -25.37
N HIS A 17 -6.20 -14.57 -25.33
CA HIS A 17 -6.02 -15.34 -24.10
C HIS A 17 -5.13 -14.56 -23.13
N LYS A 18 -5.56 -14.47 -21.87
CA LYS A 18 -4.80 -13.85 -20.80
C LYS A 18 -3.71 -14.79 -20.31
N SER A 19 -2.50 -14.28 -20.13
CA SER A 19 -1.35 -15.05 -19.68
C SER A 19 -1.17 -14.93 -18.16
N VAL A 20 -0.85 -16.06 -17.53
CA VAL A 20 -0.51 -16.12 -16.09
C VAL A 20 0.78 -15.37 -15.80
N ILE A 21 1.78 -15.47 -16.69
CA ILE A 21 3.08 -14.81 -16.54
C ILE A 21 2.91 -13.29 -16.56
N VAL A 22 2.12 -12.78 -17.52
CA VAL A 22 1.82 -11.34 -17.60
C VAL A 22 1.10 -10.87 -16.35
N ALA A 23 0.14 -11.66 -15.83
CA ALA A 23 -0.54 -11.32 -14.59
C ALA A 23 0.42 -11.26 -13.38
N TYR A 24 1.41 -12.15 -13.27
CA TYR A 24 2.43 -12.09 -12.21
C TYR A 24 3.40 -10.91 -12.37
N ILE A 25 3.82 -10.58 -13.58
CA ILE A 25 4.66 -9.40 -13.83
C ILE A 25 3.91 -8.13 -13.41
N LEU A 26 2.64 -7.99 -13.82
CA LEU A 26 1.80 -6.86 -13.43
C LEU A 26 1.55 -6.83 -11.92
N TRP A 27 1.45 -7.98 -11.27
CA TRP A 27 1.31 -8.09 -9.82
C TRP A 27 2.59 -7.66 -9.08
N LEU A 28 3.77 -7.98 -9.59
CA LEU A 28 5.05 -7.61 -8.97
C LEU A 28 5.30 -6.10 -9.05
N PHE A 29 5.11 -5.49 -10.22
CA PHE A 29 5.44 -4.06 -10.43
C PHE A 29 4.28 -3.10 -10.15
N GLY A 30 3.03 -3.56 -10.21
CA GLY A 30 1.86 -2.72 -9.99
C GLY A 30 0.70 -3.42 -9.31
N GLY A 31 0.96 -4.52 -8.59
CA GLY A 31 -0.08 -5.28 -7.89
C GLY A 31 -0.70 -4.51 -6.75
N ILE A 32 0.07 -3.66 -6.06
CA ILE A 32 -0.46 -2.77 -4.99
C ILE A 32 -1.51 -1.80 -5.55
N PHE A 33 -1.38 -1.40 -6.81
CA PHE A 33 -2.35 -0.56 -7.51
C PHE A 33 -3.41 -1.35 -8.29
N GLY A 34 -3.38 -2.69 -8.23
CA GLY A 34 -4.37 -3.55 -8.88
C GLY A 34 -4.21 -3.73 -10.40
N LEU A 35 -3.03 -3.49 -10.99
CA LEU A 35 -2.82 -3.61 -12.43
C LEU A 35 -3.10 -5.02 -12.98
N HIS A 36 -2.71 -6.07 -12.24
CA HIS A 36 -3.00 -7.46 -12.62
C HIS A 36 -4.50 -7.75 -12.65
N LEU A 37 -5.27 -7.16 -11.73
CA LEU A 37 -6.73 -7.29 -11.69
C LEU A 37 -7.40 -6.53 -12.82
N PHE A 38 -6.87 -5.37 -13.19
CA PHE A 38 -7.32 -4.63 -14.35
C PHE A 38 -7.05 -5.40 -15.65
N TYR A 39 -5.88 -6.02 -15.80
CA TYR A 39 -5.58 -6.90 -16.94
C TYR A 39 -6.58 -8.07 -17.07
N LEU A 40 -7.00 -8.62 -15.94
CA LEU A 40 -7.96 -9.73 -15.81
C LEU A 40 -9.43 -9.30 -15.85
N GLU A 41 -9.73 -8.04 -16.21
CA GLU A 41 -11.11 -7.52 -16.37
C GLU A 41 -11.92 -7.54 -15.06
N ARG A 42 -11.23 -7.36 -13.94
CA ARG A 42 -11.80 -7.28 -12.58
C ARG A 42 -11.74 -5.86 -12.05
N ASP A 43 -12.31 -4.91 -12.79
CA ASP A 43 -12.24 -3.46 -12.52
C ASP A 43 -12.62 -3.08 -11.08
N ALA A 44 -13.73 -3.61 -10.57
CA ALA A 44 -14.15 -3.36 -9.18
C ALA A 44 -13.13 -3.86 -8.15
N HIS A 45 -12.49 -4.99 -8.43
CA HIS A 45 -11.45 -5.53 -7.55
C HIS A 45 -10.18 -4.69 -7.65
N ALA A 46 -9.79 -4.26 -8.86
CA ALA A 46 -8.66 -3.37 -9.09
C ALA A 46 -8.83 -2.03 -8.36
N PHE A 47 -10.02 -1.42 -8.44
CA PHE A 47 -10.33 -0.19 -7.72
C PHE A 47 -10.25 -0.35 -6.21
N LEU A 48 -10.76 -1.47 -5.67
CA LEU A 48 -10.63 -1.79 -4.25
C LEU A 48 -9.16 -1.93 -3.84
N THR A 49 -8.37 -2.68 -4.60
CA THR A 49 -6.93 -2.84 -4.33
C THR A 49 -6.21 -1.49 -4.35
N TRP A 50 -6.51 -0.63 -5.31
CA TRP A 50 -5.95 0.72 -5.39
C TRP A 50 -6.36 1.60 -4.20
N SER A 51 -7.67 1.68 -3.88
CA SER A 51 -8.21 2.49 -2.78
C SER A 51 -7.85 1.99 -1.38
N THR A 52 -7.29 0.78 -1.25
CA THR A 52 -6.89 0.19 0.05
C THR A 52 -5.40 -0.16 0.10
N LEU A 53 -4.60 0.37 -0.84
CA LEU A 53 -3.16 0.12 -0.93
C LEU A 53 -2.81 -1.37 -0.89
N GLY A 54 -3.28 -2.12 -1.88
CA GLY A 54 -3.04 -3.56 -1.97
C GLY A 54 -3.94 -4.41 -1.05
N GLY A 55 -5.09 -3.89 -0.61
CA GLY A 55 -5.94 -4.59 0.36
C GLY A 55 -5.27 -4.69 1.73
N TYR A 56 -4.77 -3.56 2.23
CA TYR A 56 -3.97 -3.46 3.46
C TYR A 56 -2.74 -4.37 3.42
N CYS A 57 -2.06 -4.44 2.26
CA CYS A 57 -0.97 -5.37 1.91
C CYS A 57 -1.32 -6.87 1.92
N LEU A 58 -2.28 -7.31 2.73
CA LEU A 58 -2.71 -8.70 2.83
C LEU A 58 -3.41 -9.19 1.56
N GLY A 59 -4.19 -8.33 0.91
CA GLY A 59 -4.84 -8.65 -0.36
C GLY A 59 -3.83 -8.94 -1.47
N TRP A 60 -2.79 -8.10 -1.58
CA TRP A 60 -1.69 -8.27 -2.53
C TRP A 60 -0.92 -9.58 -2.31
N LEU A 61 -0.62 -9.94 -1.07
CA LEU A 61 -0.01 -11.24 -0.73
C LEU A 61 -0.94 -12.41 -1.07
N ALA A 62 -2.22 -12.30 -0.71
CA ALA A 62 -3.20 -13.35 -0.96
C ALA A 62 -3.46 -13.58 -2.46
N ASP A 63 -3.23 -12.57 -3.30
CA ASP A 63 -3.42 -12.69 -4.75
C ASP A 63 -2.37 -13.59 -5.42
N VAL A 64 -1.18 -13.77 -4.84
CA VAL A 64 -0.14 -14.69 -5.38
C VAL A 64 -0.69 -16.08 -5.66
N THR A 65 -1.49 -16.60 -4.73
CA THR A 65 -2.09 -17.94 -4.83
C THR A 65 -3.35 -17.97 -5.69
N LYS A 66 -3.98 -16.81 -5.91
CA LYS A 66 -5.28 -16.70 -6.59
C LYS A 66 -5.17 -16.33 -8.06
N ILE A 67 -4.08 -15.70 -8.49
CA ILE A 67 -3.83 -15.29 -9.88
C ILE A 67 -4.09 -16.41 -10.90
N PRO A 68 -3.61 -17.66 -10.73
CA PRO A 68 -3.87 -18.72 -11.70
C PRO A 68 -5.36 -19.01 -11.88
N ARG A 69 -6.12 -18.98 -10.78
CA ARG A 69 -7.58 -19.14 -10.81
C ARG A 69 -8.26 -17.96 -11.49
N TYR A 70 -7.77 -16.75 -11.28
CA TYR A 70 -8.34 -15.55 -11.91
C TYR A 70 -8.09 -15.54 -13.42
N VAL A 71 -6.94 -16.02 -13.88
CA VAL A 71 -6.62 -16.15 -15.31
C VAL A 71 -7.53 -17.19 -15.97
N ARG A 72 -7.74 -18.35 -15.32
CA ARG A 72 -8.71 -19.36 -15.80
C ARG A 72 -10.14 -18.82 -15.90
N ASP A 73 -10.59 -18.05 -14.90
CA ASP A 73 -11.90 -17.39 -14.92
C ASP A 73 -12.01 -16.35 -16.06
N ALA A 74 -10.97 -15.55 -16.28
CA ALA A 74 -10.93 -14.53 -17.33
C ALA A 74 -10.87 -15.14 -18.75
N ASN A 75 -10.25 -16.31 -18.88
CA ASN A 75 -10.14 -17.05 -20.14
C ASN A 75 -11.34 -17.96 -20.43
N GLU A 76 -12.30 -18.08 -19.49
CA GLU A 76 -13.44 -19.00 -19.63
C GLU A 76 -13.00 -20.45 -19.88
N ASP A 77 -11.97 -20.88 -19.14
CA ASP A 77 -11.40 -22.23 -19.23
C ASP A 77 -12.48 -23.31 -19.01
N PRO A 78 -12.62 -24.30 -19.91
CA PRO A 78 -13.62 -25.36 -19.79
C PRO A 78 -13.61 -26.09 -18.44
N GLU A 79 -12.43 -26.42 -17.91
CA GLU A 79 -12.29 -27.12 -16.63
C GLU A 79 -12.84 -26.27 -15.47
N PHE A 80 -12.49 -24.98 -15.47
CA PHE A 80 -12.96 -24.03 -14.46
C PHE A 80 -14.48 -23.82 -14.54
N ILE A 81 -15.05 -23.79 -15.74
CA ILE A 81 -16.49 -23.66 -15.94
C ILE A 81 -17.21 -24.91 -15.43
N GLU A 82 -16.68 -26.10 -15.70
CA GLU A 82 -17.26 -27.36 -15.21
C GLU A 82 -17.26 -27.42 -13.68
N GLU A 83 -16.13 -27.09 -13.03
CA GLU A 83 -16.03 -26.96 -11.57
C GLU A 83 -17.09 -25.98 -11.03
N PHE A 84 -17.26 -24.83 -11.71
CA PHE A 84 -18.25 -23.83 -11.33
C PHE A 84 -19.69 -24.34 -11.49
N ILE A 85 -20.01 -25.06 -12.57
CA ILE A 85 -21.32 -25.67 -12.79
C ILE A 85 -21.62 -26.72 -11.73
N LEU A 86 -20.65 -27.56 -11.36
CA LEU A 86 -20.81 -28.53 -10.27
C LEU A 86 -21.13 -27.82 -8.94
N LYS A 87 -20.47 -26.69 -8.66
CA LYS A 87 -20.76 -25.88 -7.48
C LYS A 87 -22.18 -25.28 -7.53
N LEU A 88 -22.61 -24.77 -8.69
CA LEU A 88 -23.97 -24.25 -8.89
C LEU A 88 -25.05 -25.31 -8.68
N ARG A 89 -24.79 -26.57 -9.06
CA ARG A 89 -25.72 -27.69 -8.84
C ARG A 89 -25.84 -28.06 -7.36
N LYS A 90 -24.72 -27.98 -6.62
CA LYS A 90 -24.68 -28.30 -5.19
C LYS A 90 -25.35 -27.22 -4.34
N GLU A 91 -25.10 -25.95 -4.64
CA GLU A 91 -25.46 -24.82 -3.78
C GLU A 91 -26.33 -23.81 -4.54
N LYS A 92 -27.62 -23.70 -4.18
CA LYS A 92 -28.55 -22.74 -4.80
C LYS A 92 -28.10 -21.28 -4.61
N LYS A 93 -27.47 -20.98 -3.47
CA LYS A 93 -26.89 -19.67 -3.14
C LYS A 93 -25.40 -19.81 -2.79
N PRO A 94 -24.58 -18.78 -3.05
CA PRO A 94 -23.19 -18.77 -2.64
C PRO A 94 -23.05 -18.91 -1.11
N PRO A 95 -22.13 -19.76 -0.62
CA PRO A 95 -21.96 -20.00 0.80
C PRO A 95 -21.31 -18.79 1.49
N PHE A 96 -21.40 -18.75 2.81
CA PHE A 96 -20.70 -17.74 3.60
C PHE A 96 -19.18 -17.87 3.42
N SER A 97 -18.49 -16.75 3.21
CA SER A 97 -17.03 -16.72 3.09
C SER A 97 -16.46 -15.71 4.05
N SER A 98 -15.76 -16.18 5.07
CA SER A 98 -15.18 -15.33 6.12
C SER A 98 -14.24 -14.28 5.53
N SER A 99 -13.40 -14.67 4.55
CA SER A 99 -12.48 -13.72 3.89
C SER A 99 -13.21 -12.58 3.17
N ARG A 100 -14.32 -12.88 2.47
CA ARG A 100 -15.12 -11.86 1.77
C ARG A 100 -15.85 -10.99 2.77
N PHE A 101 -16.43 -11.59 3.81
CA PHE A 101 -17.14 -10.88 4.86
C PHE A 101 -16.24 -9.89 5.62
N ILE A 102 -15.05 -10.34 6.05
CA ILE A 102 -14.05 -9.48 6.72
C ILE A 102 -13.62 -8.36 5.77
N SER A 103 -13.31 -8.66 4.50
CA SER A 103 -12.94 -7.62 3.54
C SER A 103 -14.06 -6.62 3.29
N ALA A 104 -15.32 -7.05 3.31
CA ALA A 104 -16.48 -6.17 3.16
C ALA A 104 -16.58 -5.21 4.34
N ILE A 105 -16.38 -5.70 5.57
CA ILE A 105 -16.36 -4.87 6.78
C ILE A 105 -15.21 -3.86 6.72
N MET A 106 -13.99 -4.30 6.42
CA MET A 106 -12.82 -3.41 6.39
C MET A 106 -12.98 -2.29 5.35
N VAL A 107 -13.36 -2.64 4.12
CA VAL A 107 -13.57 -1.67 3.04
C VAL A 107 -14.70 -0.71 3.38
N ALA A 108 -15.85 -1.23 3.84
CA ALA A 108 -17.01 -0.41 4.18
C ALA A 108 -16.71 0.53 5.35
N TYR A 109 -15.98 0.07 6.37
CA TYR A 109 -15.54 0.91 7.47
C TYR A 109 -14.58 2.00 6.98
N SER A 110 -13.54 1.66 6.21
CA SER A 110 -12.62 2.67 5.68
C SER A 110 -13.29 3.68 4.76
N TRP A 111 -14.25 3.28 3.94
CA TRP A 111 -14.98 4.21 3.07
C TRP A 111 -15.98 5.07 3.86
N ALA A 112 -16.65 4.52 4.87
CA ALA A 112 -17.52 5.28 5.77
C ALA A 112 -16.72 6.34 6.54
N GLN A 113 -15.57 5.94 7.09
CA GLN A 113 -14.64 6.84 7.78
C GLN A 113 -14.11 7.92 6.83
N LEU A 114 -13.73 7.57 5.59
CA LEU A 114 -13.31 8.55 4.59
C LEU A 114 -14.39 9.59 4.31
N VAL A 115 -15.66 9.19 4.17
CA VAL A 115 -16.77 10.12 3.97
C VAL A 115 -16.96 11.00 5.21
N MET A 116 -16.83 10.45 6.41
CA MET A 116 -16.95 11.18 7.67
C MET A 116 -15.86 12.26 7.81
N VAL A 117 -14.59 11.87 7.65
CA VAL A 117 -13.45 12.81 7.81
C VAL A 117 -13.34 13.81 6.66
N ALA A 118 -13.94 13.54 5.51
CA ALA A 118 -13.96 14.47 4.38
C ALA A 118 -14.91 15.65 4.60
N ILE A 119 -15.87 15.56 5.53
CA ILE A 119 -16.83 16.63 5.82
C ILE A 119 -16.16 17.65 6.75
N PRO A 120 -16.10 18.95 6.40
CA PRO A 120 -15.51 19.98 7.26
C PRO A 120 -16.20 20.06 8.62
N GLU A 121 -15.40 20.16 9.70
CA GLU A 121 -15.91 20.34 11.07
C GLU A 121 -16.35 21.79 11.31
N ASP A 122 -15.63 22.74 10.73
CA ASP A 122 -15.89 24.18 10.85
C ASP A 122 -16.86 24.71 9.77
N ASP A 123 -17.52 25.83 10.06
CA ASP A 123 -18.43 26.51 9.12
C ASP A 123 -17.64 27.12 7.94
N VAL A 124 -17.53 26.37 6.85
CA VAL A 124 -16.88 26.84 5.62
C VAL A 124 -17.87 27.70 4.82
N GLY A 125 -17.56 29.00 4.70
CA GLY A 125 -18.37 29.96 3.93
C GLY A 125 -19.70 30.35 4.60
N GLY A 126 -19.78 30.22 5.93
CA GLY A 126 -21.00 30.52 6.70
C GLY A 126 -22.09 29.47 6.58
N VAL A 127 -21.78 28.30 6.01
CA VAL A 127 -22.69 27.16 5.90
C VAL A 127 -22.14 26.00 6.73
N ASN A 128 -22.98 25.42 7.58
CA ASN A 128 -22.64 24.23 8.32
C ASN A 128 -22.82 22.98 7.44
N TRP A 129 -21.74 22.25 7.18
CA TRP A 129 -21.73 21.09 6.30
C TRP A 129 -22.12 19.77 6.98
N SER A 130 -22.52 19.81 8.26
CA SER A 130 -22.86 18.62 9.03
C SER A 130 -24.00 17.79 8.46
N PHE A 131 -24.89 18.37 7.64
CA PHE A 131 -25.95 17.60 6.97
C PHE A 131 -25.40 16.53 6.01
N LEU A 132 -24.16 16.66 5.54
CA LEU A 132 -23.53 15.66 4.68
C LEU A 132 -23.23 14.33 5.40
N HIS A 133 -23.29 14.28 6.74
CA HIS A 133 -23.10 13.02 7.49
C HIS A 133 -24.13 11.95 7.11
N TRP A 134 -25.29 12.33 6.55
CA TRP A 134 -26.26 11.39 5.98
C TRP A 134 -25.73 10.59 4.77
N LEU A 135 -24.56 10.94 4.22
CA LEU A 135 -23.86 10.19 3.18
C LEU A 135 -22.94 9.10 3.73
N ILE A 136 -22.63 9.08 5.03
CA ILE A 136 -21.75 8.06 5.63
C ILE A 136 -22.31 6.64 5.42
N PRO A 137 -23.62 6.36 5.65
CA PRO A 137 -24.19 5.04 5.43
C PRO A 137 -24.14 4.62 3.96
N LEU A 138 -24.22 5.58 3.03
CA LEU A 138 -24.06 5.32 1.60
C LEU A 138 -22.64 4.84 1.27
N GLY A 139 -21.61 5.48 1.85
CA GLY A 139 -20.21 5.04 1.73
C GLY A 139 -20.00 3.61 2.23
N ALA A 140 -20.53 3.30 3.41
CA ALA A 140 -20.50 1.94 3.98
C ALA A 140 -21.17 0.91 3.06
N ALA A 141 -22.40 1.20 2.63
CA ALA A 141 -23.18 0.30 1.77
C ALA A 141 -22.52 0.06 0.41
N LEU A 142 -21.91 1.09 -0.18
CA LEU A 142 -21.12 0.97 -1.40
C LEU A 142 -19.90 0.05 -1.19
N GLY A 143 -19.18 0.19 -0.08
CA GLY A 143 -18.05 -0.68 0.25
C GLY A 143 -18.46 -2.16 0.33
N VAL A 144 -19.53 -2.47 1.07
CA VAL A 144 -20.09 -3.83 1.17
C VAL A 144 -20.52 -4.35 -0.21
N TRP A 145 -21.24 -3.52 -0.97
CA TRP A 145 -21.77 -3.89 -2.27
C TRP A 145 -20.66 -4.17 -3.30
N VAL A 146 -19.61 -3.35 -3.36
CA VAL A 146 -18.50 -3.55 -4.30
C VAL A 146 -17.80 -4.87 -3.99
N VAL A 147 -17.48 -5.14 -2.72
CA VAL A 147 -16.84 -6.40 -2.28
C VAL A 147 -17.72 -7.62 -2.59
N GLY A 148 -19.02 -7.52 -2.28
CA GLY A 148 -19.99 -8.57 -2.54
C GLY A 148 -20.14 -8.93 -4.02
N ASN A 149 -19.94 -7.98 -4.92
CA ASN A 149 -20.05 -8.16 -6.37
C ASN A 149 -18.74 -8.57 -7.07
N ILE A 150 -17.66 -8.83 -6.33
CA ILE A 150 -16.40 -9.33 -6.89
C ILE A 150 -16.57 -10.78 -7.38
N GLY A 151 -16.02 -11.09 -8.54
CA GLY A 151 -15.97 -12.45 -9.10
C GLY A 151 -17.30 -12.92 -9.72
N ARG A 152 -17.64 -14.19 -9.45
CA ARG A 152 -18.85 -14.89 -9.93
C ARG A 152 -20.03 -14.78 -8.95
N GLU A 153 -19.93 -13.94 -7.95
CA GLU A 153 -21.03 -13.56 -7.07
C GLU A 153 -21.62 -12.22 -7.54
N LYS A 154 -22.91 -12.03 -7.27
CA LYS A 154 -23.61 -10.76 -7.48
C LYS A 154 -24.58 -10.53 -6.32
N GLY A 155 -24.87 -9.26 -6.04
CA GLY A 155 -25.93 -8.90 -5.11
C GLY A 155 -26.40 -7.47 -5.31
N ASN A 156 -27.63 -7.22 -4.89
CA ASN A 156 -28.25 -5.91 -4.92
C ASN A 156 -27.76 -5.03 -3.74
N ILE A 157 -27.61 -3.73 -3.97
CA ILE A 157 -27.18 -2.78 -2.93
C ILE A 157 -28.29 -2.49 -1.91
N VAL A 158 -29.57 -2.67 -2.28
CA VAL A 158 -30.73 -2.23 -1.49
C VAL A 158 -30.67 -2.71 -0.04
N TRP A 159 -30.41 -3.99 0.21
CA TRP A 159 -30.34 -4.54 1.57
C TRP A 159 -29.17 -3.97 2.38
N ALA A 160 -28.00 -3.82 1.76
CA ALA A 160 -26.84 -3.21 2.40
C ALA A 160 -27.13 -1.74 2.78
N LEU A 161 -27.82 -1.02 1.89
CA LEU A 161 -28.16 0.39 2.09
C LEU A 161 -29.21 0.58 3.19
N VAL A 162 -30.31 -0.17 3.15
CA VAL A 162 -31.36 -0.11 4.18
C VAL A 162 -30.78 -0.38 5.56
N PHE A 163 -29.99 -1.46 5.71
CA PHE A 163 -29.40 -1.80 7.01
C PHE A 163 -28.27 -0.86 7.43
N ALA A 164 -27.54 -0.23 6.49
CA ALA A 164 -26.60 0.83 6.84
C ALA A 164 -27.33 2.06 7.40
N TYR A 165 -28.43 2.51 6.78
CA TYR A 165 -29.21 3.64 7.29
C TYR A 165 -29.92 3.33 8.61
N VAL A 166 -30.45 2.11 8.77
CA VAL A 166 -31.01 1.65 10.06
C VAL A 166 -29.91 1.61 11.13
N GLY A 167 -28.74 1.07 10.80
CA GLY A 167 -27.59 1.03 11.71
C GLY A 167 -27.06 2.42 12.08
N TYR A 168 -27.19 3.41 11.19
CA TYR A 168 -26.78 4.79 11.45
C TYR A 168 -27.56 5.44 12.61
N PHE A 169 -28.79 5.00 12.88
CA PHE A 169 -29.55 5.48 14.06
C PHE A 169 -28.86 5.16 15.39
N LEU A 170 -27.94 4.19 15.44
CA LEU A 170 -27.15 3.91 16.64
C LEU A 170 -26.25 5.07 17.06
N ARG A 171 -25.93 5.99 16.15
CA ARG A 171 -25.14 7.20 16.46
C ARG A 171 -25.77 8.06 17.56
N TRP A 172 -27.10 8.06 17.70
CA TRP A 172 -27.77 8.81 18.76
C TRP A 172 -27.72 8.15 20.14
N TYR A 173 -27.42 6.85 20.19
CA TYR A 173 -27.37 6.09 21.45
C TYR A 173 -25.93 5.82 21.92
N ILE A 174 -24.99 5.69 20.98
CA ILE A 174 -23.59 5.36 21.24
C ILE A 174 -22.73 6.56 20.88
N PHE A 175 -22.11 7.17 21.90
CA PHE A 175 -21.26 8.36 21.74
C PHE A 175 -19.90 8.06 21.09
N ASP A 176 -19.43 6.79 21.15
CA ASP A 176 -18.17 6.39 20.53
C ASP A 176 -18.32 6.20 19.02
N GLU A 177 -17.60 7.02 18.24
CA GLU A 177 -17.63 7.01 16.78
C GLU A 177 -17.24 5.69 16.14
N SER A 178 -16.26 5.02 16.75
CA SER A 178 -15.75 3.76 16.24
C SER A 178 -16.77 2.63 16.40
N VAL A 179 -17.49 2.63 17.53
CA VAL A 179 -18.43 1.56 17.88
C VAL A 179 -19.69 1.62 17.02
N TRP A 180 -20.35 2.77 16.90
CA TRP A 180 -21.57 2.85 16.09
C TRP A 180 -21.26 2.59 14.61
N CYS A 181 -20.13 3.07 14.10
CA CYS A 181 -19.73 2.86 12.71
C CYS A 181 -19.44 1.37 12.44
N THR A 182 -18.75 0.69 13.37
CA THR A 182 -18.50 -0.75 13.26
C THR A 182 -19.80 -1.56 13.28
N CYS A 183 -20.71 -1.27 14.22
CA CYS A 183 -22.01 -1.93 14.29
C CYS A 183 -22.81 -1.75 12.99
N MET A 184 -22.89 -0.51 12.47
CA MET A 184 -23.57 -0.18 11.22
C MET A 184 -23.02 -1.01 10.05
N VAL A 185 -21.69 -1.06 9.90
CA VAL A 185 -21.03 -1.80 8.82
C VAL A 185 -21.27 -3.31 8.95
N VAL A 186 -21.18 -3.87 10.16
CA VAL A 186 -21.42 -5.30 10.41
C VAL A 186 -22.86 -5.67 10.07
N PHE A 187 -23.86 -4.87 10.50
CA PHE A 187 -25.25 -5.12 10.16
C PHE A 187 -25.52 -5.04 8.66
N SER A 188 -24.94 -4.04 7.97
CA SER A 188 -25.03 -3.90 6.52
C SER A 188 -24.42 -5.11 5.79
N ALA A 189 -23.24 -5.58 6.23
CA ALA A 189 -22.56 -6.74 5.65
C ALA A 189 -23.34 -8.04 5.86
N LEU A 190 -23.89 -8.26 7.06
CA LEU A 190 -24.72 -9.44 7.36
C LEU A 190 -26.00 -9.46 6.53
N ALA A 191 -26.67 -8.31 6.41
CA ALA A 191 -27.89 -8.18 5.60
C ALA A 191 -27.61 -8.46 4.12
N PHE A 192 -26.49 -7.96 3.58
CA PHE A 192 -26.09 -8.24 2.21
C PHE A 192 -25.85 -9.74 1.98
N ASP A 193 -25.11 -10.39 2.89
CA ASP A 193 -24.78 -11.82 2.76
C ASP A 193 -26.04 -12.71 2.84
N GLN A 194 -26.94 -12.40 3.78
CA GLN A 194 -28.15 -13.19 4.02
C GLN A 194 -29.20 -13.03 2.90
N PHE A 195 -29.47 -11.79 2.47
CA PHE A 195 -30.63 -11.49 1.63
C PHE A 195 -30.29 -11.19 0.17
N SER A 196 -29.09 -10.70 -0.12
CA SER A 196 -28.77 -10.11 -1.42
C SER A 196 -27.93 -11.01 -2.33
N LYS A 197 -27.27 -12.02 -1.76
CA LYS A 197 -26.25 -12.83 -2.43
C LYS A 197 -26.84 -13.83 -3.43
N ASP A 198 -26.34 -13.76 -4.66
CA ASP A 198 -26.71 -14.64 -5.77
C ASP A 198 -25.51 -15.01 -6.65
N TRP A 199 -25.62 -16.15 -7.33
CA TRP A 199 -24.63 -16.55 -8.33
C TRP A 199 -24.75 -15.76 -9.64
N ARG A 200 -23.61 -15.38 -10.20
CA ARG A 200 -23.51 -14.84 -11.56
C ARG A 200 -23.41 -15.98 -12.56
N ARG A 201 -24.56 -16.35 -13.12
CA ARG A 201 -24.70 -17.47 -14.07
C ARG A 201 -24.18 -17.15 -15.47
N THR A 202 -24.25 -15.88 -15.88
CA THR A 202 -23.80 -15.46 -17.21
C THR A 202 -22.38 -14.93 -17.19
N PRO A 203 -21.60 -15.17 -18.26
CA PRO A 203 -20.28 -14.57 -18.40
C PRO A 203 -20.38 -13.04 -18.44
N ARG A 204 -19.31 -12.37 -18.01
CA ARG A 204 -19.25 -10.90 -18.03
C ARG A 204 -19.18 -10.44 -19.47
N LYS A 205 -20.04 -9.48 -19.84
CA LYS A 205 -19.90 -8.79 -21.13
C LYS A 205 -18.62 -7.96 -21.10
N LYS A 206 -17.70 -8.22 -22.02
CA LYS A 206 -16.47 -7.45 -22.16
C LYS A 206 -16.82 -6.01 -22.54
N LYS A 207 -16.30 -5.06 -21.77
CA LYS A 207 -16.46 -3.62 -22.03
C LYS A 207 -15.22 -3.12 -22.77
N PRO A 208 -15.35 -2.16 -23.70
CA PRO A 208 -14.19 -1.58 -24.34
C PRO A 208 -13.30 -0.85 -23.31
N LEU A 209 -11.99 -0.85 -23.57
CA LEU A 209 -10.98 -0.37 -22.62
C LEU A 209 -11.22 1.08 -22.17
N TYR A 210 -11.58 1.98 -23.09
CA TYR A 210 -11.84 3.39 -22.76
C TYR A 210 -13.00 3.56 -21.75
N LYS A 211 -14.08 2.77 -21.86
CA LYS A 211 -15.20 2.83 -20.89
C LYS A 211 -14.76 2.38 -19.51
N ARG A 212 -13.87 1.38 -19.43
CA ARG A 212 -13.35 0.86 -18.17
C ARG A 212 -12.45 1.89 -17.49
N ILE A 213 -11.53 2.49 -18.26
CA ILE A 213 -10.67 3.58 -17.78
C ILE A 213 -11.51 4.78 -17.34
N LEU A 214 -12.48 5.22 -18.14
CA LEU A 214 -13.37 6.33 -17.79
C LEU A 214 -14.07 6.11 -16.44
N VAL A 215 -14.64 4.92 -16.22
CA VAL A 215 -15.31 4.58 -14.95
C VAL A 215 -14.32 4.58 -13.78
N LEU A 216 -13.13 4.00 -13.96
CA LEU A 216 -12.11 3.98 -12.91
C LEU A 216 -11.57 5.38 -12.60
N CYS A 217 -11.35 6.22 -13.62
CA CYS A 217 -10.97 7.61 -13.45
C CYS A 217 -12.04 8.40 -12.71
N LEU A 218 -13.33 8.24 -13.06
CA LEU A 218 -14.43 8.90 -12.36
C LEU A 218 -14.48 8.49 -10.88
N CYS A 219 -14.43 7.18 -10.60
CA CYS A 219 -14.41 6.67 -9.23
C CYS A 219 -13.15 7.14 -8.46
N GLY A 220 -11.99 7.15 -9.12
CA GLY A 220 -10.73 7.63 -8.58
C GLY A 220 -10.77 9.12 -8.24
N SER A 221 -11.35 9.95 -9.12
CA SER A 221 -11.53 11.38 -8.88
C SER A 221 -12.43 11.66 -7.68
N ILE A 222 -13.55 10.94 -7.54
CA ILE A 222 -14.42 11.05 -6.36
C ILE A 222 -13.65 10.67 -5.09
N TYR A 223 -12.95 9.54 -5.12
CA TYR A 223 -12.17 9.08 -3.97
C TYR A 223 -11.06 10.05 -3.57
N LEU A 224 -10.30 10.57 -4.54
CA LEU A 224 -9.24 11.56 -4.31
C LEU A 224 -9.81 12.91 -3.87
N SER A 225 -11.01 13.29 -4.32
CA SER A 225 -11.66 14.52 -3.84
C SER A 225 -12.05 14.43 -2.36
N LEU A 226 -12.44 13.24 -1.86
CA LEU A 226 -12.72 13.05 -0.44
C LEU A 226 -11.44 13.20 0.40
N TRP A 227 -10.34 12.57 -0.03
CA TRP A 227 -9.03 12.76 0.59
C TRP A 227 -8.54 14.20 0.52
N GLY A 228 -8.72 14.86 -0.63
CA GLY A 228 -8.37 16.27 -0.81
C GLY A 228 -9.16 17.18 0.12
N SER A 229 -10.46 16.91 0.30
CA SER A 229 -11.30 17.62 1.27
C SER A 229 -10.78 17.45 2.69
N TYR A 230 -10.51 16.20 3.11
CA TYR A 230 -9.93 15.91 4.42
C TYR A 230 -8.61 16.67 4.63
N LEU A 231 -7.65 16.54 3.71
CA LEU A 231 -6.33 17.16 3.83
C LEU A 231 -6.40 18.70 3.83
N TYR A 232 -7.38 19.29 3.18
CA TYR A 232 -7.50 20.74 3.10
C TYR A 232 -8.21 21.34 4.32
N PHE A 233 -9.33 20.74 4.77
CA PHE A 233 -10.17 21.31 5.82
C PHE A 233 -9.85 20.78 7.22
N ASN A 234 -9.67 19.46 7.36
CA ASN A 234 -9.61 18.81 8.67
C ASN A 234 -8.21 18.29 9.02
N GLY A 235 -7.34 18.16 8.03
CA GLY A 235 -5.98 17.65 8.20
C GLY A 235 -5.15 18.60 9.05
N LYS A 236 -4.66 18.11 10.20
CA LYS A 236 -3.76 18.84 11.10
C LYS A 236 -2.49 18.04 11.31
N VAL A 237 -1.35 18.71 11.36
CA VAL A 237 -0.04 18.12 11.67
C VAL A 237 0.49 18.78 12.93
N THR A 238 1.04 17.98 13.83
CA THR A 238 1.64 18.46 15.08
C THR A 238 3.11 18.83 14.84
N ASP A 239 3.48 20.04 15.26
CA ASP A 239 4.88 20.44 15.30
C ASP A 239 5.60 19.81 16.51
N SER A 240 6.93 19.84 16.50
CA SER A 240 7.84 19.50 17.60
C SER A 240 7.51 20.19 18.93
N ASN A 241 6.86 21.36 18.87
CA ASN A 241 6.41 22.13 20.04
C ASN A 241 5.01 21.72 20.54
N GLY A 242 4.33 20.81 19.82
CA GLY A 242 2.98 20.35 20.16
C GLY A 242 1.84 21.17 19.53
N ASP A 243 2.15 22.20 18.74
CA ASP A 243 1.14 23.03 18.08
C ASP A 243 0.52 22.30 16.87
N GLU A 244 -0.81 22.37 16.75
CA GLU A 244 -1.56 21.79 15.62
C GLU A 244 -1.67 22.82 14.47
N ILE A 245 -1.02 22.51 13.35
CA ILE A 245 -1.04 23.37 12.15
C ILE A 245 -1.88 22.67 11.07
N PRO A 246 -2.82 23.37 10.40
CA PRO A 246 -3.52 22.82 9.25
C PRO A 246 -2.56 22.37 8.15
N ILE A 247 -2.82 21.21 7.54
CA ILE A 247 -1.98 20.64 6.46
C ILE A 247 -1.89 21.60 5.27
N SER A 248 -2.98 22.31 4.94
CA SER A 248 -3.01 23.30 3.88
C SER A 248 -1.96 24.41 4.10
N GLU A 249 -1.85 24.90 5.33
CA GLU A 249 -0.85 25.89 5.74
C GLU A 249 0.55 25.29 5.82
N ALA A 250 0.69 24.07 6.37
CA ALA A 250 1.96 23.37 6.43
C ALA A 250 2.56 23.12 5.03
N ILE A 251 1.74 22.76 4.05
CA ILE A 251 2.16 22.59 2.65
C ILE A 251 2.63 23.93 2.07
N HIS A 252 1.91 25.02 2.36
CA HIS A 252 2.31 26.35 1.92
C HIS A 252 3.67 26.75 2.52
N HIS A 253 3.84 26.57 3.84
CA HIS A 253 5.11 26.81 4.54
C HIS A 253 6.25 25.91 4.04
N LEU A 254 5.96 24.66 3.68
CA LEU A 254 6.96 23.77 3.07
C LEU A 254 7.49 24.36 1.78
N PHE A 255 6.61 24.83 0.88
CA PHE A 255 7.02 25.39 -0.42
C PHE A 255 7.66 26.78 -0.33
N THR A 256 7.44 27.53 0.76
CA THR A 256 8.10 28.82 1.01
C THR A 256 9.33 28.72 1.90
N SER A 257 9.59 27.54 2.50
CA SER A 257 10.72 27.33 3.41
C SER A 257 12.09 27.50 2.73
N PRO A 258 13.12 27.97 3.45
CA PRO A 258 14.50 27.99 2.96
C PRO A 258 14.98 26.61 2.50
N TRP A 259 14.52 25.56 3.18
CA TRP A 259 14.82 24.18 2.82
C TRP A 259 14.36 23.83 1.39
N TRP A 260 13.17 24.26 0.97
CA TRP A 260 12.68 23.97 -0.38
C TRP A 260 13.47 24.69 -1.47
N THR A 261 13.89 25.93 -1.20
CA THR A 261 14.79 26.66 -2.10
C THR A 261 16.15 25.98 -2.19
N ASP A 262 16.70 25.52 -1.07
CA ASP A 262 17.98 24.80 -1.02
C ASP A 262 17.90 23.45 -1.73
N LEU A 263 16.78 22.73 -1.58
CA LEU A 263 16.52 21.50 -2.30
C LEU A 263 16.46 21.74 -3.81
N LYS A 264 15.69 22.73 -4.26
CA LYS A 264 15.62 23.10 -5.69
C LYS A 264 16.99 23.45 -6.26
N ARG A 265 17.78 24.22 -5.50
CA ARG A 265 19.14 24.60 -5.89
C ARG A 265 20.05 23.39 -5.97
N SER A 266 20.03 22.52 -4.96
CA SER A 266 20.83 21.30 -4.92
C SER A 266 20.48 20.36 -6.08
N LEU A 267 19.20 20.22 -6.42
CA LEU A 267 18.74 19.43 -7.57
C LEU A 267 19.20 20.05 -8.90
N TYR A 268 19.11 21.38 -9.03
CA TYR A 268 19.59 22.09 -10.21
C TYR A 268 21.11 21.95 -10.39
N ASP A 269 21.87 22.17 -9.32
CA ASP A 269 23.33 22.05 -9.32
C ASP A 269 23.75 20.60 -9.64
N THR A 270 23.06 19.61 -9.08
CA THR A 270 23.28 18.19 -9.41
C THR A 270 22.96 17.90 -10.88
N TYR A 271 21.89 18.47 -11.41
CA TYR A 271 21.53 18.32 -12.83
C TYR A 271 22.58 18.97 -13.75
N GLN A 272 23.07 20.18 -13.42
CA GLN A 272 24.14 20.83 -14.17
C GLN A 272 25.44 20.02 -14.10
N PHE A 273 25.79 19.53 -12.91
CA PHE A 273 26.93 18.64 -12.73
C PHE A 273 26.80 17.36 -13.57
N ALA A 274 25.61 16.76 -13.62
CA ALA A 274 25.31 15.58 -14.43
C ALA A 274 25.42 15.85 -15.94
N GLN A 275 25.01 17.04 -16.41
CA GLN A 275 25.14 17.45 -17.80
C GLN A 275 26.61 17.63 -18.22
N HIS A 276 27.44 18.20 -17.35
CA HIS A 276 28.86 18.45 -17.65
C HIS A 276 29.76 17.21 -17.52
N ASN A 277 29.57 16.39 -16.48
CA ASN A 277 30.46 15.26 -16.16
C ASN A 277 29.85 13.89 -16.51
N GLY A 278 28.59 13.85 -16.94
CA GLY A 278 27.83 12.63 -17.19
C GLY A 278 27.20 12.03 -15.92
N TRP A 279 26.05 11.38 -16.10
CA TRP A 279 25.28 10.75 -15.01
C TRP A 279 26.04 9.66 -14.24
N TYR A 280 27.08 9.07 -14.84
CA TYR A 280 27.89 8.05 -14.18
C TYR A 280 28.72 8.61 -13.02
N GLU A 281 29.31 9.80 -13.18
CA GLU A 281 30.11 10.43 -12.11
C GLU A 281 29.23 10.90 -10.94
N VAL A 282 28.00 11.35 -11.23
CA VAL A 282 26.99 11.65 -10.19
C VAL A 282 26.69 10.38 -9.40
N TRP A 283 26.43 9.26 -10.09
CA TRP A 283 26.14 7.99 -9.45
C TRP A 283 27.32 7.48 -8.60
N LYS A 284 28.55 7.66 -9.08
CA LYS A 284 29.76 7.35 -8.33
C LYS A 284 29.89 8.20 -7.06
N GLN A 285 29.66 9.50 -7.13
CA GLN A 285 29.64 10.37 -5.95
C GLN A 285 28.57 9.95 -4.94
N ILE A 286 27.37 9.62 -5.41
CA ILE A 286 26.28 9.13 -4.55
C ILE A 286 26.71 7.83 -3.86
N ILE A 287 27.32 6.89 -4.59
CA ILE A 287 27.85 5.65 -4.00
C ILE A 287 28.95 5.95 -2.99
N ASP A 288 29.88 6.84 -3.30
CA ASP A 288 30.99 7.18 -2.40
C ASP A 288 30.48 7.84 -1.10
N LEU A 289 29.44 8.68 -1.19
CA LEU A 289 28.76 9.27 -0.04
C LEU A 289 27.95 8.27 0.78
N PHE A 290 27.34 7.28 0.11
CA PHE A 290 26.59 6.20 0.77
C PHE A 290 27.49 5.30 1.62
N ASP A 291 28.83 5.35 1.41
CA ASP A 291 29.82 4.54 2.12
C ASP A 291 29.40 3.06 2.19
N PRO A 292 29.28 2.34 1.05
CA PRO A 292 28.73 0.99 1.00
C PRO A 292 29.54 -0.04 1.81
N GLN A 293 30.77 0.30 2.21
CA GLN A 293 31.64 -0.52 3.03
C GLN A 293 31.63 -0.10 4.50
N GLY A 294 30.95 0.99 4.86
CA GLY A 294 30.86 1.54 6.22
C GLY A 294 32.21 1.98 6.78
N GLU A 295 33.20 2.26 5.95
CA GLU A 295 34.56 2.57 6.38
C GLU A 295 34.61 3.91 7.11
N GLN A 296 34.00 4.95 6.54
CA GLN A 296 33.98 6.28 7.14
C GLN A 296 33.20 6.29 8.44
N ASN A 297 32.07 5.57 8.49
CA ASN A 297 31.30 5.44 9.73
C ASN A 297 32.12 4.72 10.81
N SER A 298 32.84 3.65 10.46
CA SER A 298 33.67 2.90 11.39
C SER A 298 34.81 3.75 11.99
N TYR A 299 35.44 4.60 11.18
CA TYR A 299 36.44 5.56 11.68
C TYR A 299 35.81 6.57 12.66
N LYS A 300 34.60 7.07 12.37
CA LYS A 300 33.88 7.98 13.27
C LYS A 300 33.53 7.32 14.61
N VAL A 301 33.02 6.07 14.58
CA VAL A 301 32.68 5.30 15.79
C VAL A 301 33.90 5.11 16.71
N LEU A 302 35.07 4.88 16.13
CA LEU A 302 36.33 4.73 16.89
C LEU A 302 37.01 6.06 17.22
N GLY A 303 36.48 7.19 16.73
CA GLY A 303 37.07 8.53 16.91
C GLY A 303 38.43 8.69 16.23
N LEU A 304 38.62 8.04 15.08
CA LEU A 304 39.87 8.01 14.32
C LEU A 304 39.76 8.75 12.99
N SER A 305 40.89 9.27 12.51
CA SER A 305 41.01 9.80 11.15
C SER A 305 40.96 8.65 10.13
N PRO A 306 40.40 8.86 8.91
CA PRO A 306 40.49 7.90 7.81
C PRO A 306 41.93 7.49 7.43
N THR A 307 42.93 8.30 7.82
CA THR A 307 44.36 8.03 7.61
C THR A 307 45.02 7.21 8.72
N ALA A 308 44.28 6.79 9.76
CA ALA A 308 44.83 6.14 10.94
C ALA A 308 45.54 4.81 10.63
N SER A 309 46.65 4.54 11.34
CA SER A 309 47.42 3.31 11.19
C SER A 309 46.70 2.08 11.77
N GLN A 310 47.06 0.86 11.36
CA GLN A 310 46.41 -0.35 11.91
C GLN A 310 46.65 -0.49 13.42
N SER A 311 47.84 -0.08 13.89
CA SER A 311 48.18 -0.03 15.31
C SER A 311 47.28 0.93 16.09
N GLU A 312 46.97 2.10 15.54
CA GLU A 312 46.06 3.07 16.15
C GLU A 312 44.62 2.54 16.25
N ILE A 313 44.14 1.89 15.18
CA ILE A 313 42.81 1.26 15.15
C ILE A 313 42.69 0.20 16.25
N THR A 314 43.66 -0.72 16.34
CA THR A 314 43.65 -1.76 17.38
C THR A 314 43.83 -1.18 18.78
N ALA A 315 44.62 -0.13 18.95
CA ALA A 315 44.82 0.52 20.25
C ALA A 315 43.54 1.21 20.75
N ARG A 316 42.86 1.98 19.89
CA ARG A 316 41.59 2.64 20.23
C ARG A 316 40.47 1.66 20.49
N TRP A 317 40.36 0.61 19.67
CA TRP A 317 39.42 -0.48 19.90
C TRP A 317 39.60 -1.10 21.30
N ARG A 318 40.82 -1.50 21.67
CA ARG A 318 41.10 -2.06 23.01
C ARG A 318 40.81 -1.10 24.16
N HIS A 319 40.95 0.21 23.92
CA HIS A 319 40.59 1.22 24.92
C HIS A 319 39.07 1.28 25.10
N LEU A 320 38.34 1.53 24.02
CA LEU A 320 36.89 1.70 24.02
C LEU A 320 36.16 0.41 24.45
N SER A 321 36.63 -0.77 24.06
CA SER A 321 36.06 -2.06 24.49
C SER A 321 36.21 -2.30 26.00
N ARG A 322 37.27 -1.79 26.63
CA ARG A 322 37.42 -1.89 28.10
C ARG A 322 36.56 -0.87 28.83
N GLU A 323 36.29 0.27 28.21
CA GLU A 323 35.46 1.34 28.76
C GLU A 323 33.99 0.93 28.75
N TRP A 324 33.51 0.46 27.60
CA TRP A 324 32.11 0.07 27.38
C TRP A 324 31.82 -1.41 27.66
N HIS A 325 32.67 -2.11 28.43
CA HIS A 325 32.44 -3.52 28.73
C HIS A 325 31.17 -3.70 29.58
N PRO A 326 30.20 -4.56 29.19
CA PRO A 326 28.91 -4.68 29.87
C PRO A 326 29.06 -5.10 31.35
N ASP A 327 30.09 -5.90 31.67
CA ASP A 327 30.36 -6.36 33.05
C ASP A 327 30.75 -5.24 34.03
N LYS A 328 31.10 -4.03 33.55
CA LYS A 328 31.44 -2.90 34.42
C LYS A 328 30.22 -2.18 34.98
N VAL A 329 29.05 -2.37 34.38
CA VAL A 329 27.84 -1.60 34.69
C VAL A 329 26.82 -2.49 35.39
N LYS A 330 26.37 -2.09 36.59
CA LYS A 330 25.42 -2.88 37.40
C LYS A 330 23.96 -2.52 37.16
N ASP A 331 23.68 -1.34 36.62
CA ASP A 331 22.31 -0.87 36.32
C ASP A 331 21.81 -1.49 35.00
N PRO A 332 20.64 -2.15 34.98
CA PRO A 332 20.09 -2.79 33.77
C PRO A 332 19.91 -1.84 32.57
N THR A 333 19.57 -0.58 32.81
CA THR A 333 19.33 0.39 31.72
C THR A 333 20.64 0.83 31.06
N GLN A 334 21.65 1.09 31.88
CA GLN A 334 22.98 1.48 31.42
C GLN A 334 23.77 0.29 30.85
N GLN A 335 23.51 -0.92 31.35
CA GLN A 335 24.11 -2.16 30.82
C GLN A 335 23.70 -2.38 29.36
N ARG A 336 22.42 -2.10 29.02
CA ARG A 336 21.93 -2.18 27.64
C ARG A 336 22.65 -1.20 26.71
N ILE A 337 22.81 0.05 27.16
CA ILE A 337 23.53 1.09 26.41
C ILE A 337 25.00 0.71 26.21
N ALA A 338 25.66 0.20 27.27
CA ALA A 338 27.04 -0.26 27.19
C ALA A 338 27.20 -1.44 26.23
N GLN A 339 26.27 -2.40 26.25
CA GLN A 339 26.24 -3.53 25.33
C GLN A 339 26.07 -3.09 23.88
N GLU A 340 25.12 -2.19 23.59
CA GLU A 340 24.91 -1.64 22.25
C GLU A 340 26.17 -0.93 21.72
N LYS A 341 26.80 -0.09 22.56
CA LYS A 341 28.05 0.60 22.22
C LYS A 341 29.21 -0.36 22.01
N PHE A 342 29.34 -1.37 22.86
CA PHE A 342 30.37 -2.39 22.73
C PHE A 342 30.26 -3.16 21.40
N MET A 343 29.03 -3.53 21.01
CA MET A 343 28.78 -4.18 19.73
C MET A 343 29.11 -3.27 18.54
N GLU A 344 28.72 -1.99 18.60
CA GLU A 344 29.02 -0.98 17.58
C GLU A 344 30.55 -0.81 17.38
N ILE A 345 31.30 -0.72 18.48
CA ILE A 345 32.77 -0.62 18.48
C ILE A 345 33.41 -1.88 17.88
N GLN A 346 32.90 -3.06 18.22
CA GLN A 346 33.40 -4.33 17.70
C GLN A 346 33.18 -4.44 16.18
N GLN A 347 31.99 -4.08 15.71
CA GLN A 347 31.65 -4.06 14.28
C GLN A 347 32.52 -3.08 13.51
N ALA A 348 32.73 -1.87 14.04
CA ALA A 348 33.60 -0.88 13.41
C ALA A 348 35.05 -1.38 13.26
N TYR A 349 35.60 -2.04 14.28
CA TYR A 349 36.93 -2.65 14.20
C TYR A 349 37.01 -3.77 13.17
N GLU A 350 35.99 -4.64 13.14
CA GLU A 350 35.93 -5.76 12.19
C GLU A 350 35.90 -5.27 10.74
N ILE A 351 35.07 -4.27 10.44
CA ILE A 351 34.98 -3.65 9.12
C ILE A 351 36.35 -3.08 8.71
N LEU A 352 36.97 -2.24 9.54
CA LEU A 352 38.25 -1.62 9.22
C LEU A 352 39.39 -2.63 9.05
N SER A 353 39.46 -3.64 9.93
CA SER A 353 40.50 -4.68 9.87
C SER A 353 40.36 -5.55 8.62
N ASN A 354 39.14 -5.93 8.26
CA ASN A 354 38.84 -6.68 7.04
C ASN A 354 39.18 -5.87 5.78
N LEU A 355 38.83 -4.58 5.74
CA LEU A 355 39.15 -3.69 4.62
C LEU A 355 40.66 -3.52 4.43
N LYS A 356 41.41 -3.29 5.52
CA LYS A 356 42.88 -3.21 5.45
C LYS A 356 43.52 -4.52 4.99
N SER A 357 43.04 -5.66 5.51
CA SER A 357 43.51 -6.98 5.08
C SER A 357 43.28 -7.22 3.58
N LYS A 358 42.07 -6.89 3.09
CA LYS A 358 41.71 -7.01 1.66
C LYS A 358 42.57 -6.09 0.78
N ARG A 359 42.81 -4.85 1.20
CA ARG A 359 43.70 -3.90 0.51
C ARG A 359 45.14 -4.40 0.46
N ARG A 360 45.68 -4.89 1.59
CA ARG A 360 47.03 -5.49 1.65
C ARG A 360 47.17 -6.68 0.69
N ARG A 361 46.16 -7.56 0.65
CA ARG A 361 46.14 -8.71 -0.27
C ARG A 361 46.11 -8.28 -1.75
N LYS A 362 45.35 -7.23 -2.08
CA LYS A 362 45.28 -6.68 -3.44
C LYS A 362 46.62 -6.08 -3.86
N ASN A 363 47.24 -5.28 -3.00
CA ASN A 363 48.54 -4.65 -3.29
C ASN A 363 49.66 -5.69 -3.48
N LYS A 364 49.62 -6.82 -2.76
CA LYS A 364 50.59 -7.91 -2.98
C LYS A 364 50.45 -8.52 -4.39
N LYS A 365 49.22 -8.76 -4.84
CA LYS A 365 48.95 -9.33 -6.18
C LYS A 365 49.34 -8.41 -7.33
N SER A 366 49.24 -7.09 -7.15
CA SER A 366 49.61 -6.11 -8.20
C SER A 366 51.11 -5.87 -8.32
N VAL A 367 51.91 -6.32 -7.35
CA VAL A 367 53.38 -6.25 -7.38
C VAL A 367 53.97 -7.54 -8.00
N GLU A 368 53.18 -8.62 -8.02
CA GLU A 368 53.55 -9.91 -8.60
C GLU A 368 53.14 -10.06 -10.09
N LEU A 369 52.40 -9.08 -10.64
CA LEU A 369 52.04 -8.94 -12.07
C LEU A 369 52.78 -7.76 -12.66
#